data_AF-A0A2D4NK27-F1
#
_entry.id   AF-A0A2D4NK27-F1
#
_cell.length_a   1.000
_cell.length_b   1.000
_cell.length_c   1.000
_cell.angle_alpha   90.00
_cell.angle_beta   90.00
_cell.angle_gamma   90.00
#
_symmetry.space_group_name_H-M   'P 1'
#
loop_
_entity.id
_entity.type
_entity.pdbx_description
1 polymer ?
#
loop_
_entity_poly.entity_id
_entity_poly.type
_entity_poly.pdbx_seq_one_letter_code
_entity_poly.pdbx_strand_id
1 'polypeptide(L)'
;SQACQLRVKGTNIQENEYVKMGAYHTIELEPNRQFTLAKKQWDSVVLERIEQACDPAWSADLAAVVMQEGLAHVCLVTPSMTLTRAKIEVNIPRKRRGNCSQHDRALERFYEQVMQAIQRHLNFEVVKCVLVASPGFVREQFCDY
;
A
#
# COMPACT_ATOMS: atom_id res chain seq x y z
N SER A 1 -4.27 0.58 -10.20
CA SER A 1 -3.08 1.28 -9.71
C SER A 1 -3.51 2.34 -8.71
N GLN A 2 -3.25 2.13 -7.41
CA GLN A 2 -3.46 3.18 -6.40
C GLN A 2 -2.31 4.18 -6.54
N ALA A 3 -2.50 5.21 -7.37
CA ALA A 3 -1.55 6.30 -7.48
C ALA A 3 -1.68 7.19 -6.24
N CYS A 4 -0.58 7.41 -5.51
CA CYS A 4 -0.54 8.31 -4.36
C CYS A 4 -0.49 9.77 -4.85
N GLN A 5 -1.54 10.18 -5.57
CA GLN A 5 -1.67 11.50 -6.18
C GLN A 5 -2.86 12.24 -5.56
N LEU A 6 -2.68 13.53 -5.30
CA LEU A 6 -3.73 14.40 -4.79
C LEU A 6 -4.15 15.39 -5.87
N ARG A 7 -5.46 15.44 -6.14
CA ARG A 7 -6.07 16.41 -7.05
C ARG A 7 -6.91 17.40 -6.27
N VAL A 8 -6.68 18.70 -6.49
CA VAL A 8 -7.42 19.78 -5.83
C VAL A 8 -8.12 20.60 -6.90
N LYS A 9 -9.46 20.55 -6.91
CA LYS A 9 -10.30 21.37 -7.79
C LYS A 9 -10.65 22.68 -7.09
N GLY A 10 -10.52 23.79 -7.81
CA GLY A 10 -10.84 25.12 -7.29
C GLY A 10 -11.07 26.13 -8.41
N THR A 11 -11.39 27.35 -8.01
CA THR A 11 -11.50 28.51 -8.92
C THR A 11 -10.28 29.41 -8.76
N ASN A 12 -9.91 30.10 -9.84
CA ASN A 12 -8.81 31.05 -9.78
C ASN A 12 -9.21 32.31 -8.98
N ILE A 13 -8.41 32.63 -7.94
CA ILE A 13 -8.64 33.74 -7.00
C ILE A 13 -7.85 35.00 -7.38
N GLN A 14 -6.74 34.84 -8.12
CA GLN A 14 -5.85 35.95 -8.50
C GLN A 14 -5.72 36.05 -10.03
N GLU A 15 -5.51 37.25 -10.55
CA GLU A 15 -5.37 37.44 -11.99
C GLU A 15 -4.15 36.69 -12.51
N ASN A 16 -4.30 36.03 -13.65
CA ASN A 16 -3.26 35.26 -14.30
C ASN A 16 -3.35 35.50 -15.80
N GLU A 17 -2.21 35.59 -16.48
CA GLU A 17 -2.12 35.92 -17.91
C GLU A 17 -2.90 34.93 -18.79
N TYR A 18 -2.98 33.67 -18.36
CA TYR A 18 -3.61 32.59 -19.14
C TYR A 18 -4.98 32.16 -18.62
N VAL A 19 -5.35 32.55 -17.39
CA VAL A 19 -6.55 32.02 -16.72
C VAL A 19 -7.37 33.18 -16.15
N LYS A 20 -8.59 33.33 -16.67
CA LYS A 20 -9.54 34.34 -16.21
C LYS A 20 -9.89 34.13 -14.73
N MET A 21 -10.16 35.24 -14.04
CA MET A 21 -10.70 35.23 -12.68
C MET A 21 -11.98 34.38 -12.59
N GLY A 22 -12.08 33.53 -11.57
CA GLY A 22 -13.24 32.66 -11.36
C GLY A 22 -13.32 31.43 -12.27
N ALA A 23 -12.39 31.24 -13.20
CA ALA A 23 -12.34 30.02 -14.00
C ALA A 23 -11.98 28.79 -13.14
N TYR A 24 -12.57 27.65 -13.46
CA TYR A 24 -12.28 26.39 -12.77
C TYR A 24 -10.98 25.76 -13.26
N HIS A 25 -10.19 25.25 -12.31
CA HIS A 25 -8.99 24.49 -12.58
C HIS A 25 -8.86 23.31 -11.61
N THR A 26 -8.08 22.30 -12.00
CA THR A 26 -7.74 21.17 -11.14
C THR A 26 -6.23 21.06 -11.10
N ILE A 27 -5.65 21.27 -9.92
CA ILE A 27 -4.22 21.16 -9.69
C ILE A 27 -3.94 19.73 -9.23
N GLU A 28 -3.01 19.05 -9.89
CA GLU A 28 -2.43 17.80 -9.41
C GLU A 28 -1.15 18.14 -8.65
N LEU A 29 -1.02 17.68 -7.40
CA LEU A 29 0.22 17.89 -6.65
C LEU A 29 1.28 16.91 -7.16
N GLU A 30 2.34 17.49 -7.73
CA GLU A 30 3.49 16.74 -8.23
C GLU A 30 4.50 16.45 -7.10
N PRO A 31 5.14 15.27 -7.10
CA PRO A 31 6.26 15.00 -6.20
C PRO A 31 7.39 16.02 -6.43
N ASN A 32 8.02 16.48 -5.35
CA ASN A 32 9.15 17.44 -5.37
C ASN A 32 8.85 18.81 -5.98
N ARG A 33 7.59 19.18 -6.16
CA ARG A 33 7.20 20.54 -6.56
C ARG A 33 6.66 21.32 -5.38
N GLN A 34 7.18 22.52 -5.17
CA GLN A 34 6.73 23.38 -4.08
C GLN A 34 5.32 23.90 -4.36
N PHE A 35 4.46 23.85 -3.35
CA PHE A 35 3.14 24.46 -3.36
C PHE A 35 2.92 25.26 -2.06
N THR A 36 2.01 26.23 -2.11
CA THR A 36 1.70 27.10 -0.98
C THR A 36 0.24 26.91 -0.57
N LEU A 37 0.01 26.70 0.73
CA LEU A 37 -1.32 26.62 1.31
C LEU A 37 -1.66 27.91 2.06
N ALA A 38 -2.83 28.46 1.80
CA ALA A 38 -3.40 29.58 2.55
C ALA A 38 -4.71 29.14 3.21
N LYS A 39 -4.77 29.22 4.55
CA LYS A 39 -5.97 28.94 5.35
C LYS A 39 -6.35 30.19 6.16
N LYS A 40 -7.65 30.37 6.40
CA LYS A 40 -8.14 31.46 7.28
C LYS A 40 -7.76 31.24 8.74
N GLN A 41 -7.72 29.98 9.18
CA GLN A 41 -7.34 29.58 10.52
C GLN A 41 -6.45 28.34 10.45
N TRP A 42 -5.44 28.32 11.31
CA TRP A 42 -4.53 27.20 11.51
C TRP A 42 -4.76 26.64 12.91
N ASP A 43 -5.34 25.44 12.97
CA ASP A 43 -5.59 24.75 14.24
C ASP A 43 -4.33 23.99 14.68
N SER A 44 -4.17 23.80 15.99
CA SER A 44 -3.05 23.05 16.58
C SER A 44 -2.93 21.62 15.99
N VAL A 45 -4.05 20.95 15.77
CA VAL A 45 -4.12 19.62 15.15
C VAL A 45 -3.55 19.61 13.72
N VAL A 46 -3.73 20.70 12.98
CA VAL A 46 -3.20 20.82 11.60
C VAL A 46 -1.69 21.01 11.63
N LEU A 47 -1.20 21.84 12.56
CA LEU A 47 0.23 22.09 12.72
C LEU A 47 0.97 20.80 13.16
N GLU A 48 0.43 20.07 14.14
CA GLU A 48 0.99 18.79 14.60
C GLU A 48 1.08 17.77 13.44
N ARG A 49 0.06 17.71 12.59
CA ARG A 49 0.07 16.82 11.41
C ARG A 49 1.13 17.23 10.38
N ILE A 50 1.42 18.53 10.24
CA ILE A 50 2.50 19.01 9.37
C ILE A 50 3.86 18.63 9.95
N GLU A 51 4.04 18.80 11.26
CA GLU A 51 5.28 18.40 11.95
C GLU A 51 5.54 16.90 11.82
N GLN A 52 4.52 16.06 12.03
CA GLN A 52 4.60 14.61 11.81
C GLN A 52 4.97 14.24 10.37
N ALA A 53 4.51 15.00 9.37
CA ALA A 53 4.86 14.77 7.96
C ALA A 53 6.27 15.26 7.61
N CYS A 54 6.83 16.21 8.37
CA CYS A 54 8.19 16.72 8.19
C CYS A 54 9.26 15.86 8.87
N ASP A 55 8.91 15.09 9.91
CA ASP A 55 9.89 14.27 10.65
C ASP A 55 10.33 13.04 9.83
N PRO A 56 11.61 12.97 9.39
CA PRO A 56 12.11 11.82 8.64
C PRO A 56 12.25 10.56 9.50
N ALA A 57 12.27 10.67 10.83
CA ALA A 57 12.41 9.53 11.74
C ALA A 57 11.22 8.56 11.64
N TRP A 58 10.06 9.05 11.19
CA TRP A 58 8.85 8.26 11.01
C TRP A 58 8.86 7.37 9.76
N SER A 59 9.83 7.49 8.85
CA SER A 59 9.82 6.86 7.51
C SER A 59 10.05 5.33 7.44
N ALA A 60 9.72 4.59 8.50
CA ALA A 60 9.85 3.13 8.53
C ALA A 60 8.64 2.43 7.92
N ASP A 61 8.76 1.93 6.70
CA ASP A 61 7.73 1.07 6.13
C ASP A 61 7.88 -0.36 6.66
N LEU A 62 6.77 -0.94 7.13
CA LEU A 62 6.67 -2.34 7.52
C LEU A 62 5.86 -3.08 6.47
N ALA A 63 6.35 -4.21 5.98
CA ALA A 63 5.55 -5.05 5.11
C ALA A 63 4.82 -6.11 5.94
N ALA A 64 3.57 -6.40 5.61
CA ALA A 64 2.79 -7.45 6.23
C ALA A 64 2.18 -8.35 5.16
N VAL A 65 2.45 -9.65 5.26
CA VAL A 65 1.89 -10.69 4.41
C VAL A 65 1.00 -11.55 5.27
N VAL A 66 -0.31 -11.41 5.10
CA VAL A 66 -1.31 -12.20 5.80
C VAL A 66 -1.80 -13.27 4.84
N MET A 67 -1.75 -14.53 5.26
CA MET A 67 -2.11 -15.67 4.42
C MET A 67 -3.05 -16.62 5.13
N GLN A 68 -3.88 -17.27 4.34
CA GLN A 68 -4.76 -18.39 4.65
C GLN A 68 -4.65 -19.37 3.48
N GLU A 69 -5.05 -20.63 3.68
CA GLU A 69 -5.20 -21.58 2.57
C GLU A 69 -6.10 -21.00 1.48
N GLY A 70 -5.48 -20.56 0.37
CA GLY A 70 -6.17 -20.03 -0.81
C GLY A 70 -6.39 -18.51 -0.82
N LEU A 71 -5.97 -17.77 0.20
CA LEU A 71 -6.05 -16.30 0.20
C LEU A 71 -4.80 -15.69 0.83
N ALA A 72 -4.17 -14.74 0.14
CA ALA A 72 -3.09 -13.95 0.69
C ALA A 72 -3.27 -12.46 0.40
N HIS A 73 -2.89 -11.65 1.37
CA HIS A 73 -2.88 -10.20 1.32
C HIS A 73 -1.47 -9.70 1.60
N VAL A 74 -0.89 -9.01 0.61
CA VAL A 74 0.39 -8.32 0.75
C VAL A 74 0.08 -6.84 1.01
N CYS A 75 0.43 -6.38 2.20
CA CYS A 75 0.17 -5.04 2.69
C CYS A 75 1.49 -4.32 2.97
N LEU A 76 1.54 -3.04 2.63
CA LEU A 76 2.58 -2.11 3.05
C LEU A 76 2.00 -1.20 4.12
N VAL A 77 2.46 -1.37 5.35
CA VAL A 77 2.10 -0.53 6.49
C VAL A 77 3.09 0.63 6.50
N THR A 78 2.65 1.74 5.92
CA THR A 78 3.34 3.02 6.05
C THR A 78 2.83 3.71 7.32
N PRO A 79 3.59 4.65 7.89
CA PRO A 79 3.20 5.33 9.13
C PRO A 79 1.87 6.10 9.01
N SER A 80 1.55 6.58 7.81
CA SER A 80 0.33 7.34 7.54
C SER A 80 -0.83 6.49 7.04
N MET A 81 -0.56 5.34 6.41
CA MET A 81 -1.59 4.49 5.81
C MET A 81 -1.16 3.04 5.63
N THR A 82 -2.12 2.11 5.71
CA THR A 82 -1.92 0.72 5.30
C THR A 82 -2.42 0.55 3.87
N LEU A 83 -1.53 0.14 2.97
CA LEU A 83 -1.84 -0.10 1.56
C LEU A 83 -1.80 -1.59 1.23
N THR A 84 -2.94 -2.15 0.82
CA THR A 84 -2.96 -3.51 0.25
C THR A 84 -2.46 -3.46 -1.19
N ARG A 85 -1.24 -3.96 -1.42
CA ARG A 85 -0.59 -3.95 -2.73
C ARG A 85 -1.06 -5.08 -3.64
N ALA A 86 -1.27 -6.26 -3.07
CA ALA A 86 -1.77 -7.41 -3.79
C ALA A 86 -2.76 -8.23 -2.95
N LYS A 87 -3.78 -8.75 -3.63
CA LYS A 87 -4.68 -9.79 -3.14
C LYS A 87 -4.52 -10.99 -4.06
N ILE A 88 -4.18 -12.14 -3.50
CA ILE A 88 -4.00 -13.39 -4.23
C ILE A 88 -5.06 -14.35 -3.71
N GLU A 89 -5.88 -14.85 -4.61
CA GLU A 89 -6.99 -15.75 -4.28
C GLU A 89 -6.91 -16.96 -5.21
N VAL A 90 -6.71 -18.13 -4.62
CA VAL A 90 -6.55 -19.41 -5.33
C VAL A 90 -7.45 -20.43 -4.68
N ASN A 91 -8.26 -21.12 -5.48
CA ASN A 91 -9.11 -22.19 -4.97
C ASN A 91 -8.28 -23.44 -4.69
N ILE A 92 -7.97 -23.70 -3.42
CA ILE A 92 -7.22 -24.89 -3.00
C ILE A 92 -8.22 -26.03 -2.72
N PRO A 93 -8.16 -27.14 -3.48
CA PRO A 93 -9.08 -28.26 -3.28
C PRO A 93 -8.82 -28.92 -1.92
N ARG A 94 -9.89 -29.30 -1.21
CA ARG A 94 -9.78 -30.04 0.06
C ARG A 94 -9.13 -31.40 -0.16
N LYS A 95 -8.31 -31.85 0.81
CA LYS A 95 -7.74 -33.20 0.82
C LYS A 95 -8.87 -34.25 0.76
N ARG A 96 -8.87 -35.10 -0.26
CA ARG A 96 -9.76 -36.26 -0.39
C ARG A 96 -8.95 -37.55 -0.24
N ARG A 97 -9.55 -38.60 0.34
CA ARG A 97 -8.93 -39.94 0.38
C ARG A 97 -8.72 -40.43 -1.06
N GLY A 98 -7.46 -40.59 -1.46
CA GLY A 98 -7.04 -41.07 -2.78
C GLY A 98 -6.14 -40.12 -3.55
N ASN A 99 -6.40 -38.80 -3.53
CA ASN A 99 -5.66 -37.81 -4.33
C ASN A 99 -5.25 -36.60 -3.46
N CYS A 100 -4.11 -36.70 -2.78
CA CYS A 100 -3.46 -35.56 -2.11
C CYS A 100 -2.60 -34.71 -3.05
N SER A 101 -2.10 -35.28 -4.14
CA SER A 101 -1.18 -34.62 -5.08
C SER A 101 -1.71 -33.34 -5.73
N GLN A 102 -3.03 -33.24 -5.93
CA GLN A 102 -3.65 -32.03 -6.49
C GLN A 102 -3.68 -30.87 -5.49
N HIS A 103 -3.82 -31.18 -4.20
CA HIS A 103 -3.80 -30.19 -3.13
C HIS A 103 -2.39 -29.62 -2.95
N ASP A 104 -1.38 -30.50 -2.91
CA ASP A 104 0.01 -30.09 -2.71
C ASP A 104 0.52 -29.23 -3.88
N ARG A 105 0.19 -29.60 -5.13
CA ARG A 105 0.50 -28.77 -6.32
C ARG A 105 -0.23 -27.43 -6.34
N ALA A 106 -1.43 -27.36 -5.77
CA ALA A 106 -2.18 -26.11 -5.69
C ALA A 106 -1.58 -25.17 -4.64
N LEU A 107 -1.11 -25.72 -3.51
CA LEU A 107 -0.37 -24.97 -2.48
C LEU A 107 0.95 -24.43 -3.01
N GLU A 108 1.74 -25.25 -3.71
CA GLU A 108 3.01 -24.86 -4.30
C GLU A 108 2.85 -23.67 -5.26
N ARG A 109 1.85 -23.73 -6.16
CA ARG A 109 1.50 -22.63 -7.06
C ARG A 109 1.02 -21.38 -6.31
N PHE A 110 0.28 -21.57 -5.21
CA PHE A 110 -0.16 -20.45 -4.38
C PHE A 110 1.03 -19.74 -3.73
N TYR A 111 1.97 -20.49 -3.14
CA TYR A 111 3.19 -19.93 -2.55
C TYR A 111 4.07 -19.23 -3.59
N GLU A 112 4.21 -19.79 -4.78
CA GLU A 112 4.93 -19.14 -5.88
C GLU A 112 4.30 -17.78 -6.25
N GLN A 113 2.96 -17.70 -6.35
CA GLN A 113 2.27 -16.44 -6.62
C GLN A 113 2.47 -15.41 -5.50
N VAL A 114 2.47 -15.85 -4.24
CA VAL A 114 2.72 -14.98 -3.08
C VAL A 114 4.14 -14.44 -3.11
N MET A 115 5.13 -15.29 -3.36
CA MET A 115 6.53 -14.87 -3.48
C MET A 115 6.74 -13.89 -4.63
N GLN A 116 6.13 -14.15 -5.79
CA GLN A 116 6.17 -13.21 -6.93
C GLN A 116 5.54 -11.85 -6.58
N ALA A 117 4.42 -11.83 -5.84
CA ALA A 117 3.80 -10.57 -5.42
C ALA A 117 4.66 -9.80 -4.42
N ILE A 118 5.32 -10.49 -3.49
CA ILE A 118 6.28 -9.91 -2.55
C ILE A 118 7.41 -9.24 -3.33
N GLN A 119 8.05 -9.95 -4.25
CA GLN A 119 9.16 -9.40 -5.06
C GLN A 119 8.75 -8.21 -5.93
N ARG A 120 7.51 -8.21 -6.45
CA ARG A 120 7.01 -7.10 -7.30
C ARG A 120 6.62 -5.86 -6.53
N HIS A 121 6.13 -6.01 -5.29
CA HIS A 121 5.49 -4.91 -4.56
C HIS A 121 6.28 -4.43 -3.34
N LEU A 122 7.24 -5.21 -2.84
CA LEU A 122 8.05 -4.84 -1.69
C LEU A 122 9.46 -4.47 -2.15
N ASN A 123 9.90 -3.27 -1.77
CA ASN A 123 11.29 -2.87 -1.89
C ASN A 123 11.99 -3.13 -0.55
N PHE A 124 12.87 -4.13 -0.52
CA PHE A 124 13.58 -4.55 0.69
C PHE A 124 14.61 -3.52 1.20
N GLU A 125 14.98 -2.52 0.40
CA GLU A 125 15.85 -1.43 0.85
C GLU A 125 15.10 -0.44 1.75
N VAL A 126 13.79 -0.28 1.53
CA VAL A 126 12.94 0.69 2.26
C VAL A 126 12.27 0.03 3.47
N VAL A 127 11.88 -1.23 3.33
CA VAL A 127 11.13 -1.96 4.36
C VAL A 127 12.08 -2.45 5.46
N LYS A 128 11.80 -2.10 6.72
CA LYS A 128 12.62 -2.56 7.86
C LYS A 128 12.41 -4.02 8.21
N CYS A 129 11.15 -4.47 8.18
CA CYS A 129 10.74 -5.82 8.54
C CYS A 129 9.58 -6.30 7.67
N VAL A 130 9.55 -7.61 7.40
CA VAL A 130 8.42 -8.29 6.75
C VAL A 130 7.74 -9.20 7.76
N LEU A 131 6.50 -8.90 8.12
CA LEU A 131 5.66 -9.76 8.94
C LEU A 131 4.98 -10.81 8.07
N VAL A 132 5.04 -12.07 8.48
CA VAL A 132 4.30 -13.17 7.85
C VAL A 132 3.34 -13.76 8.88
N ALA A 133 2.04 -13.68 8.59
CA ALA A 133 0.99 -14.12 9.50
C ALA A 133 0.04 -15.11 8.84
N SER A 134 -0.26 -16.21 9.51
CA SER A 134 -1.25 -17.20 9.05
C SER A 134 -1.95 -17.89 10.22
N PRO A 135 -3.17 -18.42 10.01
CA PRO A 135 -3.73 -19.41 10.92
C PRO A 135 -3.03 -20.77 10.74
N GLY A 136 -2.65 -21.42 11.85
CA GLY A 136 -2.01 -22.74 11.82
C GLY A 136 -0.59 -22.71 11.24
N PHE A 137 -0.24 -23.74 10.47
CA PHE A 137 1.13 -24.02 10.00
C PHE A 137 1.46 -23.43 8.62
N VAL A 138 0.54 -22.71 7.98
CA VAL A 138 0.71 -22.22 6.60
C VAL A 138 1.90 -21.27 6.46
N ARG A 139 2.14 -20.41 7.46
CA ARG A 139 3.29 -19.51 7.57
C ARG A 139 4.60 -20.27 7.57
N GLU A 140 4.70 -21.29 8.41
CA GLU A 140 5.94 -22.05 8.59
C GLU A 140 6.27 -22.78 7.29
N GLN A 141 5.27 -23.45 6.70
CA GLN A 141 5.41 -24.10 5.40
C GLN A 141 5.78 -23.13 4.27
N PHE A 142 5.23 -21.91 4.28
CA PHE A 142 5.60 -20.89 3.30
C PHE A 142 7.02 -20.35 3.50
N CYS A 143 7.50 -20.22 4.74
CA CYS A 143 8.86 -19.78 5.01
C CYS A 143 9.90 -20.86 4.69
N ASP A 144 9.53 -22.13 4.80
CA ASP A 144 10.38 -23.28 4.46
C ASP A 144 10.45 -23.54 2.94
N TYR A 145 9.44 -23.08 2.20
CA TYR A 145 9.33 -23.18 0.73
C TYR A 145 10.19 -22.13 0.02
#